data_AF-A0A8J6B4H2-F1
#
_entry.id   AF-A0A8J6B4H2-F1
#
_cell.length_a   1.000
_cell.length_b   1.000
_cell.length_c   1.000
_cell.angle_alpha   90.00
_cell.angle_beta   90.00
_cell.angle_gamma   90.00
#
_symmetry.space_group_name_H-M   'P 1'
#
loop_
_entity.id
_entity.type
_entity.pdbx_description
1 polymer ?
#
loop_
_entity_poly.entity_id
_entity_poly.type
_entity_poly.pdbx_seq_one_letter_code
_entity_poly.pdbx_strand_id
1 'polypeptide(L)'
;MVSHPLYHTTVDGDNLMMEISLIGGNERGIFISSVKPGSGAEKAFLKEGQQLVMLDGCIKGRKQSVPMEACTKEEAHWTIQRCKGPVTVHYKGNDEGYRKLLKDLEEGKIRSGDSFFIRLNLNISNHLDSCTMSVQCDEIVHVLDTMNQGRYEWLCARMDPFTDRNLEFGTIPSYSR
;
A
#
# COMPACT_ATOMS: atom_id res chain seq x y z
N MET A 1 -23.16 -8.98 -8.43
CA MET A 1 -21.74 -8.60 -8.43
C MET A 1 -21.36 -8.22 -9.85
N VAL A 2 -20.96 -6.98 -10.09
CA VAL A 2 -20.46 -6.57 -11.40
C VAL A 2 -19.03 -7.10 -11.53
N SER A 3 -18.82 -8.12 -12.36
CA SER A 3 -17.49 -8.64 -12.66
C SER A 3 -16.80 -7.66 -13.62
N HIS A 4 -15.79 -6.95 -13.12
CA HIS A 4 -14.97 -6.11 -13.98
C HIS A 4 -14.02 -7.01 -14.79
N PRO A 5 -13.85 -6.77 -16.10
CA PRO A 5 -12.91 -7.53 -16.90
C PRO A 5 -11.48 -7.36 -16.34
N LEU A 6 -10.78 -8.48 -16.23
CA LEU A 6 -9.37 -8.52 -15.84
C LEU A 6 -8.51 -8.37 -17.09
N TYR A 7 -7.63 -7.37 -17.08
CA TYR A 7 -6.67 -7.11 -18.14
C TYR A 7 -5.26 -7.44 -17.66
N HIS A 8 -4.34 -7.60 -18.61
CA HIS A 8 -2.93 -7.73 -18.30
C HIS A 8 -2.08 -7.03 -19.35
N THR A 9 -0.89 -6.57 -18.94
CA THR A 9 0.11 -6.00 -19.83
C THR A 9 1.50 -6.38 -19.34
N THR A 10 2.50 -6.38 -20.20
CA THR A 10 3.90 -6.65 -19.80
C THR A 10 4.71 -5.37 -19.88
N VAL A 11 5.44 -5.09 -18.81
CA VAL A 11 6.29 -3.91 -18.65
C VAL A 11 7.69 -4.32 -18.23
N ASP A 12 8.64 -3.39 -18.35
CA ASP A 12 9.97 -3.56 -17.79
C ASP A 12 9.94 -3.31 -16.28
N GLY A 13 10.06 -4.39 -15.52
CA GLY A 13 10.08 -4.40 -14.06
C GLY A 13 11.24 -3.60 -13.45
N ASP A 14 12.35 -3.41 -14.18
CA ASP A 14 13.48 -2.60 -13.71
C ASP A 14 13.12 -1.11 -13.60
N ASN A 15 12.21 -0.63 -14.44
CA ASN A 15 11.80 0.77 -14.50
C ASN A 15 10.45 1.04 -13.84
N LEU A 16 9.61 0.01 -13.66
CA LEU A 16 8.21 0.14 -13.24
C LEU A 16 8.01 1.05 -12.01
N MET A 17 8.84 0.91 -10.98
CA MET A 17 8.76 1.71 -9.75
C MET A 17 8.93 3.22 -9.98
N MET A 18 9.70 3.63 -11.00
CA MET A 18 9.90 5.04 -11.34
C MET A 18 8.88 5.57 -12.35
N GLU A 19 8.10 4.67 -12.96
CA GLU A 19 7.16 4.99 -14.03
C GLU A 19 5.73 5.14 -13.52
N ILE A 20 5.39 4.56 -12.36
CA ILE A 20 4.05 4.66 -11.76
C ILE A 20 4.12 5.14 -10.32
N SER A 21 3.06 5.81 -9.86
CA SER A 21 2.80 6.03 -8.43
C SER A 21 1.56 5.26 -8.00
N LEU A 22 1.55 4.84 -6.74
CA LEU A 22 0.47 4.07 -6.15
C LEU A 22 -0.20 4.79 -4.99
N ILE A 23 -1.51 4.57 -4.86
CA ILE A 23 -2.28 4.87 -3.65
C ILE A 23 -3.10 3.65 -3.24
N GLY A 24 -3.70 3.73 -2.04
CA GLY A 24 -4.53 2.67 -1.50
C GLY A 24 -3.83 1.89 -0.41
N GLY A 25 -4.12 0.59 -0.33
CA GLY A 25 -3.63 -0.31 0.72
C GLY A 25 -4.52 -1.55 0.87
N ASN A 26 -4.27 -2.36 1.89
CA ASN A 26 -4.88 -3.68 2.03
C ASN A 26 -6.42 -3.67 2.16
N GLU A 27 -6.99 -2.58 2.67
CA GLU A 27 -8.43 -2.44 2.90
C GLU A 27 -9.16 -1.87 1.69
N ARG A 28 -8.51 -0.95 0.95
CA ARG A 28 -9.13 -0.27 -0.20
C ARG A 28 -8.69 -0.81 -1.55
N GLY A 29 -7.65 -1.63 -1.60
CA GLY A 29 -6.97 -2.10 -2.81
C GLY A 29 -5.85 -1.14 -3.25
N ILE A 30 -4.95 -1.64 -4.11
CA ILE A 30 -3.82 -0.88 -4.66
C ILE A 30 -4.18 -0.30 -6.03
N PHE A 31 -4.06 1.01 -6.19
CA PHE A 31 -4.39 1.72 -7.43
C PHE A 31 -3.22 2.51 -7.98
N ILE A 32 -3.15 2.60 -9.31
CA ILE A 32 -2.27 3.54 -9.99
C ILE A 32 -2.85 4.95 -9.81
N SER A 33 -2.09 5.85 -9.19
CA SER A 33 -2.47 7.27 -9.06
C SER A 33 -1.85 8.16 -10.12
N SER A 34 -0.72 7.74 -10.71
CA SER A 34 -0.12 8.44 -11.85
C SER A 34 0.76 7.49 -12.66
N VAL A 35 0.93 7.81 -13.93
CA VAL A 35 1.87 7.15 -14.84
C VAL A 35 2.71 8.23 -15.50
N LYS A 36 4.03 8.02 -15.57
CA LYS A 36 4.97 8.95 -16.16
C LYS A 36 4.75 9.05 -17.68
N PRO A 37 4.56 10.25 -18.25
CA PRO A 37 4.41 10.40 -19.69
C PRO A 37 5.62 9.90 -20.48
N GLY A 38 5.38 9.21 -21.59
CA GLY A 38 6.39 8.61 -22.48
C GLY A 38 7.05 7.32 -21.97
N SER A 39 6.68 6.86 -20.77
CA SER A 39 7.25 5.69 -20.10
C SER A 39 6.87 4.35 -20.77
N GLY A 40 7.55 3.27 -20.38
CA GLY A 40 7.15 1.91 -20.75
C GLY A 40 5.75 1.57 -20.25
N ALA A 41 5.44 1.94 -19.00
CA ALA A 41 4.13 1.78 -18.39
C ALA A 41 2.99 2.46 -19.19
N GLU A 42 3.17 3.72 -19.61
CA GLU A 42 2.16 4.43 -20.40
C GLU A 42 1.93 3.76 -21.77
N LYS A 43 3.01 3.40 -22.47
CA LYS A 43 2.94 2.69 -23.76
C LYS A 43 2.31 1.30 -23.64
N ALA A 44 2.40 0.70 -22.45
CA ALA A 44 1.77 -0.55 -22.08
C ALA A 44 0.30 -0.39 -21.61
N PHE A 45 -0.27 0.81 -21.78
CA PHE A 45 -1.66 1.16 -21.44
C PHE A 45 -1.99 1.15 -19.94
N LEU A 46 -0.97 1.21 -19.08
CA LEU A 46 -1.19 1.54 -17.68
C LEU A 46 -1.62 3.00 -17.56
N LYS A 47 -2.61 3.26 -16.71
CA LYS A 47 -3.15 4.61 -16.47
C LYS A 47 -3.71 4.73 -15.07
N GLU A 48 -3.88 5.99 -14.66
CA GLU A 48 -4.54 6.35 -13.40
C GLU A 48 -5.91 5.65 -13.24
N GLY A 49 -6.22 5.25 -12.01
CA GLY A 49 -7.50 4.65 -11.61
C GLY A 49 -7.60 3.14 -11.82
N GLN A 50 -6.62 2.52 -12.48
CA GLN A 50 -6.56 1.06 -12.59
C GLN A 50 -6.15 0.44 -11.25
N GLN A 51 -6.90 -0.58 -10.83
CA GLN A 51 -6.58 -1.36 -9.64
C GLN A 51 -5.65 -2.51 -10.01
N LEU A 52 -4.52 -2.62 -9.32
CA LEU A 52 -3.60 -3.73 -9.45
C LEU A 52 -4.18 -4.97 -8.77
N VAL A 53 -4.14 -6.10 -9.46
CA VAL A 53 -4.68 -7.38 -8.99
C VAL A 53 -3.57 -8.38 -8.70
N MET A 54 -2.59 -8.48 -9.60
CA MET A 54 -1.48 -9.43 -9.48
C MET A 54 -0.27 -8.95 -10.29
N LEU A 55 0.93 -9.28 -9.82
CA LEU A 55 2.18 -9.14 -10.56
C LEU A 55 2.76 -10.53 -10.81
N ASP A 56 3.11 -10.85 -12.06
CA ASP A 56 3.76 -12.10 -12.43
C ASP A 56 5.10 -11.84 -13.12
N GLY A 57 6.17 -12.50 -12.69
CA GLY A 57 7.50 -12.32 -13.28
C GLY A 57 8.63 -12.58 -12.30
N CYS A 58 9.81 -12.02 -12.56
CA CYS A 58 10.93 -12.09 -11.63
C CYS A 58 10.77 -11.03 -10.55
N ILE A 59 10.36 -11.47 -9.36
CA ILE A 59 10.10 -10.62 -8.20
C ILE A 59 10.96 -11.15 -7.05
N LYS A 60 11.71 -10.29 -6.34
CA LYS A 60 12.61 -10.73 -5.25
C LYS A 60 13.61 -11.82 -5.70
N GLY A 61 14.05 -11.78 -6.96
CA GLY A 61 15.01 -12.72 -7.54
C GLY A 61 14.45 -14.11 -7.88
N ARG A 62 13.12 -14.29 -7.86
CA ARG A 62 12.45 -15.56 -8.18
C ARG A 62 11.31 -15.32 -9.15
N LYS A 63 11.06 -16.29 -10.04
CA LYS A 63 9.84 -16.27 -10.86
C LYS A 63 8.64 -16.64 -9.98
N GLN A 64 7.72 -15.70 -9.79
CA GLN A 64 6.54 -15.89 -8.94
C GLN A 64 5.41 -14.95 -9.34
N SER A 65 4.21 -15.28 -8.88
CA SER A 65 3.04 -14.43 -8.98
C SER A 65 2.66 -13.91 -7.59
N VAL A 66 2.57 -12.60 -7.42
CA VAL A 66 2.25 -11.93 -6.16
C VAL A 66 0.87 -11.27 -6.28
N PRO A 67 -0.13 -11.68 -5.48
CA PRO A 67 -1.41 -11.01 -5.45
C PRO A 67 -1.25 -9.61 -4.83
N MET A 68 -1.92 -8.62 -5.42
CA MET A 68 -1.83 -7.21 -5.01
C MET A 68 -3.08 -6.71 -4.28
N GLU A 69 -4.21 -7.40 -4.41
CA GLU A 69 -5.51 -6.92 -3.92
C GLU A 69 -5.56 -6.75 -2.39
N ALA A 70 -4.80 -7.56 -1.66
CA ALA A 70 -4.73 -7.54 -0.20
C ALA A 70 -3.39 -7.01 0.35
N CYS A 71 -2.51 -6.53 -0.53
CA CYS A 71 -1.23 -5.96 -0.09
C CYS A 71 -1.45 -4.66 0.66
N THR A 72 -0.68 -4.45 1.72
CA THR A 72 -0.51 -3.10 2.25
C THR A 72 0.18 -2.21 1.21
N LYS A 73 0.08 -0.89 1.36
CA LYS A 73 0.78 0.05 0.48
C LYS A 73 2.30 -0.20 0.48
N GLU A 74 2.88 -0.45 1.66
CA GLU A 74 4.28 -0.81 1.82
C GLU A 74 4.63 -2.10 1.04
N GLU A 75 3.86 -3.18 1.21
CA GLU A 75 4.11 -4.45 0.53
C GLU A 75 4.06 -4.30 -1.00
N ALA A 76 3.09 -3.55 -1.51
CA ALA A 76 2.96 -3.27 -2.94
C ALA A 76 4.20 -2.52 -3.47
N HIS A 77 4.64 -1.48 -2.76
CA HIS A 77 5.83 -0.70 -3.10
C HIS A 77 7.09 -1.57 -3.13
N TRP A 78 7.33 -2.34 -2.07
CA TRP A 78 8.46 -3.26 -1.95
C TRP A 78 8.45 -4.39 -2.98
N THR A 79 7.28 -4.80 -3.43
CA THR A 79 7.12 -5.84 -4.46
C THR A 79 7.53 -5.28 -5.82
N ILE A 80 7.00 -4.12 -6.20
CA ILE A 80 7.32 -3.46 -7.48
C ILE A 80 8.78 -3.04 -7.54
N GLN A 81 9.34 -2.50 -6.46
CA GLN A 81 10.76 -2.14 -6.38
C GLN A 81 11.69 -3.33 -6.66
N ARG A 82 11.23 -4.56 -6.41
CA ARG A 82 12.01 -5.80 -6.56
C ARG A 82 11.63 -6.59 -7.80
N CYS A 83 10.85 -6.01 -8.72
CA CYS A 83 10.63 -6.53 -10.06
C CYS A 83 11.92 -6.40 -10.89
N LYS A 84 12.18 -7.38 -11.75
CA LYS A 84 13.34 -7.41 -12.67
C LYS A 84 12.96 -7.98 -14.02
N GLY A 85 13.43 -7.36 -15.09
CA GLY A 85 13.12 -7.73 -16.47
C GLY A 85 11.61 -7.68 -16.76
N PRO A 86 11.13 -8.44 -17.76
CA PRO A 86 9.70 -8.46 -18.09
C PRO A 86 8.82 -8.92 -16.93
N VAL A 87 7.85 -8.10 -16.54
CA VAL A 87 6.84 -8.41 -15.53
C VAL A 87 5.46 -8.15 -16.10
N THR A 88 4.56 -9.11 -15.94
CA THR A 88 3.15 -9.00 -16.31
C THR A 88 2.35 -8.41 -15.16
N VAL A 89 1.70 -7.28 -15.42
CA VAL A 89 0.81 -6.58 -14.49
C VAL A 89 -0.63 -6.94 -14.84
N HIS A 90 -1.33 -7.59 -13.91
CA HIS A 90 -2.76 -7.83 -14.01
C HIS A 90 -3.52 -6.72 -13.30
N TYR A 91 -4.49 -6.12 -13.98
CA TYR A 91 -5.25 -4.98 -13.48
C TYR A 91 -6.71 -5.03 -13.92
N LYS A 92 -7.56 -4.31 -13.20
CA LYS A 92 -8.98 -4.12 -13.55
C LYS A 92 -9.36 -2.65 -13.45
N GLY A 93 -10.37 -2.25 -14.22
CA GLY A 93 -11.05 -0.98 -13.99
C GLY A 93 -11.86 -1.06 -12.69
N ASN A 94 -11.76 -0.03 -11.84
CA ASN A 94 -12.57 0.10 -10.63
C ASN A 94 -12.72 1.60 -10.28
N ASP A 95 -13.38 2.33 -11.18
CA ASP A 95 -13.53 3.79 -11.08
C ASP A 95 -14.31 4.20 -9.83
N GLU A 96 -15.29 3.39 -9.41
CA GLU A 96 -16.05 3.64 -8.19
C GLU A 96 -15.17 3.53 -6.94
N GLY A 97 -14.38 2.45 -6.81
CA GLY A 97 -13.45 2.24 -5.72
C GLY A 97 -12.38 3.32 -5.66
N TYR A 98 -11.78 3.64 -6.82
CA TYR A 98 -10.77 4.69 -6.93
C TYR A 98 -11.30 6.07 -6.53
N ARG A 99 -12.47 6.47 -7.07
CA ARG A 99 -13.09 7.77 -6.73
C ARG A 99 -13.48 7.85 -5.26
N LYS A 100 -13.99 6.76 -4.68
CA LYS A 100 -14.29 6.71 -3.24
C LYS A 100 -13.01 6.85 -2.41
N LEU A 101 -11.93 6.16 -2.78
CA LEU A 101 -10.63 6.26 -2.13
C LEU A 101 -10.11 7.71 -2.15
N LEU A 102 -10.10 8.36 -3.31
CA LEU A 102 -9.67 9.76 -3.44
C LEU A 102 -10.50 10.70 -2.57
N LYS A 103 -11.84 10.56 -2.60
CA LYS A 103 -12.73 11.38 -1.79
C LYS A 103 -12.49 11.19 -0.29
N ASP A 104 -12.36 9.95 0.17
CA ASP A 104 -12.12 9.66 1.59
C ASP A 104 -10.74 10.20 2.05
N LEU A 105 -9.73 10.20 1.17
CA LEU A 105 -8.42 10.81 1.43
C LEU A 105 -8.48 12.34 1.48
N GLU A 106 -9.17 12.98 0.52
CA GLU A 106 -9.32 14.44 0.44
C GLU A 106 -10.11 14.99 1.63
N GLU A 107 -11.18 14.31 2.04
CA GLU A 107 -11.98 14.66 3.22
C GLU A 107 -11.28 14.31 4.55
N GLY A 108 -10.09 13.69 4.50
CA GLY A 108 -9.32 13.30 5.69
C GLY A 108 -9.97 12.20 6.53
N LYS A 109 -10.92 11.44 5.96
CA LYS A 109 -11.62 10.33 6.64
C LYS A 109 -10.70 9.14 6.89
N ILE A 110 -9.74 8.93 5.99
CA ILE A 110 -8.72 7.90 6.08
C ILE A 110 -7.35 8.51 5.83
N ARG A 111 -6.30 7.88 6.35
CA ARG A 111 -4.90 8.32 6.15
C ARG A 111 -4.29 7.70 4.90
N SER A 112 -4.69 6.47 4.60
CA SER A 112 -4.33 5.72 3.41
C SER A 112 -5.45 4.74 3.04
N GLY A 113 -5.19 3.80 2.14
CA GLY A 113 -6.06 2.64 1.95
C GLY A 113 -5.69 1.42 2.80
N ASP A 114 -4.69 1.54 3.68
CA ASP A 114 -4.36 0.52 4.68
C ASP A 114 -5.30 0.59 5.88
N SER A 115 -5.65 -0.57 6.43
CA SER A 115 -6.34 -0.68 7.71
C SER A 115 -6.21 -2.10 8.24
N PHE A 116 -5.53 -2.26 9.37
CA PHE A 116 -5.46 -3.53 10.10
C PHE A 116 -4.99 -3.30 11.54
N PHE A 117 -5.16 -4.29 12.40
CA PHE A 117 -4.73 -4.22 13.79
C PHE A 117 -3.52 -5.11 14.02
N ILE A 118 -2.60 -4.64 14.86
CA ILE A 118 -1.46 -5.43 15.32
C ILE A 118 -1.40 -5.44 16.84
N ARG A 119 -0.88 -6.53 17.40
CA ARG A 119 -0.46 -6.59 18.81
C ARG A 119 1.06 -6.50 18.87
N LEU A 120 1.56 -5.60 19.71
CA LEU A 120 2.99 -5.40 19.88
C LEU A 120 3.58 -6.52 20.74
N ASN A 121 4.71 -7.10 20.32
CA ASN A 121 5.43 -8.11 21.11
C ASN A 121 6.62 -7.54 21.90
N LEU A 122 6.89 -6.23 21.74
CA LEU A 122 8.01 -5.51 22.34
C LEU A 122 7.55 -4.08 22.66
N ASN A 123 8.24 -3.44 23.60
CA ASN A 123 8.05 -2.01 23.86
C ASN A 123 8.70 -1.20 22.74
N ILE A 124 8.00 -0.16 22.27
CA ILE A 124 8.52 0.85 21.35
C ILE A 124 8.58 2.17 22.11
N SER A 125 9.73 2.84 22.04
CA SER A 125 9.95 4.12 22.71
C SER A 125 10.23 5.21 21.68
N ASN A 126 9.45 6.29 21.74
CA ASN A 126 9.63 7.48 20.89
C ASN A 126 11.06 8.04 20.89
N HIS A 127 11.79 7.94 22.01
CA HIS A 127 13.15 8.45 22.15
C HIS A 127 14.22 7.56 21.51
N LEU A 128 14.03 6.24 21.55
CA LEU A 128 15.03 5.28 21.04
C LEU A 128 14.80 4.96 19.56
N ASP A 129 13.53 4.92 19.15
CA ASP A 129 13.15 4.40 17.84
C ASP A 129 12.92 5.50 16.80
N SER A 130 13.10 6.79 17.15
CA SER A 130 12.81 7.94 16.28
C SER A 130 11.34 7.94 15.80
N CYS A 131 10.43 7.55 16.69
CA CYS A 131 9.00 7.40 16.45
C CYS A 131 8.22 8.47 17.21
N THR A 132 6.98 8.77 16.81
CA THR A 132 6.19 9.81 17.50
C THR A 132 5.29 9.26 18.61
N MET A 133 5.05 7.94 18.66
CA MET A 133 4.36 7.31 19.79
C MET A 133 5.25 6.32 20.55
N SER A 134 4.95 6.14 21.83
CA SER A 134 5.48 5.03 22.62
C SER A 134 4.37 4.04 22.92
N VAL A 135 4.64 2.76 22.74
CA VAL A 135 3.66 1.66 22.82
C VAL A 135 4.27 0.52 23.62
N GLN A 136 3.51 -0.10 24.51
CA GLN A 136 4.00 -1.21 25.33
C GLN A 136 3.72 -2.56 24.65
N CYS A 137 4.48 -3.58 25.08
CA CYS A 137 4.17 -4.97 24.77
C CYS A 137 2.71 -5.29 25.12
N ASP A 138 2.09 -6.13 24.29
CA ASP A 138 0.70 -6.54 24.33
C ASP A 138 -0.35 -5.44 24.04
N GLU A 139 0.05 -4.17 23.86
CA GLU A 139 -0.88 -3.17 23.35
C GLU A 139 -1.30 -3.50 21.91
N ILE A 140 -2.56 -3.17 21.60
CA ILE A 140 -3.12 -3.28 20.25
C ILE A 140 -3.22 -1.87 19.66
N VAL A 141 -2.72 -1.72 18.44
CA VAL A 141 -2.85 -0.47 17.67
C VAL A 141 -3.51 -0.74 16.32
N HIS A 142 -4.25 0.26 15.85
CA HIS A 142 -4.79 0.31 14.50
C HIS A 142 -3.77 0.93 13.56
N VAL A 143 -3.27 0.17 12.59
CA VAL A 143 -2.38 0.66 11.53
C VAL A 143 -3.24 1.32 10.45
N LEU A 144 -2.93 2.58 10.15
CA LEU A 144 -3.71 3.46 9.27
C LEU A 144 -2.98 3.86 7.98
N ASP A 145 -1.64 3.78 7.98
CA ASP A 145 -0.81 3.98 6.79
C ASP A 145 0.53 3.27 6.99
N THR A 146 0.87 2.33 6.11
CA THR A 146 2.15 1.62 6.16
C THR A 146 3.29 2.38 5.49
N MET A 147 3.00 3.49 4.80
CA MET A 147 4.01 4.39 4.24
C MET A 147 3.75 5.86 4.56
N ASN A 148 3.70 6.21 5.85
CA ASN A 148 3.40 7.57 6.28
C ASN A 148 4.36 8.58 5.66
N GLN A 149 3.82 9.61 4.99
CA GLN A 149 4.60 10.63 4.28
C GLN A 149 5.62 10.05 3.27
N GLY A 150 5.32 8.89 2.70
CA GLY A 150 6.18 8.20 1.73
C GLY A 150 7.40 7.50 2.33
N ARG A 151 7.49 7.41 3.67
CA ARG A 151 8.55 6.70 4.39
C ARG A 151 8.04 5.34 4.87
N TYR A 152 8.93 4.39 5.10
CA TYR A 152 8.61 3.10 5.73
C TYR A 152 8.39 3.24 7.25
N GLU A 153 7.47 4.12 7.62
CA GLU A 153 7.03 4.40 8.99
C GLU A 153 5.51 4.19 9.04
N TRP A 154 5.05 3.44 10.03
CA TRP A 154 3.65 3.09 10.15
C TRP A 154 2.93 4.11 11.01
N LEU A 155 1.98 4.83 10.41
CA LEU A 155 1.05 5.67 11.16
C LEU A 155 0.00 4.77 11.81
N CYS A 156 -0.10 4.85 13.14
CA CYS A 156 -0.99 4.06 13.95
C CYS A 156 -1.88 4.94 14.83
N ALA A 157 -2.95 4.35 15.33
CA ALA A 157 -3.75 4.87 16.41
C ALA A 157 -3.82 3.86 17.57
N ARG A 158 -3.60 4.33 18.80
CA ARG A 158 -3.94 3.58 20.00
C ARG A 158 -5.47 3.53 20.15
N MET A 159 -5.98 2.34 20.39
CA MET A 159 -7.41 2.08 20.55
C MET A 159 -7.84 2.26 22.01
N ASP A 160 -9.01 2.84 22.22
CA ASP A 160 -9.72 2.76 23.49
C ASP A 160 -10.24 1.33 23.70
N PRO A 161 -9.85 0.63 24.80
CA PRO A 161 -10.22 -0.78 25.00
C PRO A 161 -11.71 -1.05 25.17
N PHE A 162 -12.54 -0.02 25.38
CA PHE A 162 -13.97 -0.16 25.70
C PHE A 162 -14.86 0.40 24.59
N THR A 163 -14.37 1.31 23.77
CA THR A 163 -15.17 2.02 22.76
C THR A 163 -14.72 1.79 21.33
N ASP A 164 -13.61 1.07 21.11
CA ASP A 164 -12.98 0.87 19.79
C ASP A 164 -12.71 2.20 19.05
N ARG A 165 -12.45 3.27 19.79
CA ARG A 165 -12.13 4.58 19.22
C ARG A 165 -10.63 4.81 19.17
N ASN A 166 -10.18 5.43 18.08
CA ASN A 166 -8.82 5.95 17.97
C ASN A 166 -8.63 7.12 18.94
N LEU A 167 -7.70 7.00 19.89
CA LEU A 167 -7.39 8.01 20.90
C LEU A 167 -6.15 8.83 20.55
N GLU A 168 -5.02 8.14 20.38
CA GLU A 168 -3.71 8.76 20.18
C GLU A 168 -3.12 8.29 18.86
N PHE A 169 -2.76 9.24 18.00
CA PHE A 169 -2.14 8.96 16.71
C PHE A 169 -0.63 9.21 16.78
N GLY A 170 0.14 8.37 16.12
CA GLY A 170 1.58 8.52 16.03
C GLY A 170 2.21 7.47 15.12
N THR A 171 3.51 7.56 14.91
CA THR A 171 4.25 6.62 14.08
C THR A 171 4.96 5.58 14.94
N ILE A 172 5.07 4.37 14.41
CA ILE A 172 5.92 3.29 14.89
C ILE A 172 6.81 2.80 13.74
N PRO A 173 7.89 2.03 14.00
CA PRO A 173 8.69 1.43 12.94
C PRO A 173 7.85 0.50 12.08
N SER A 174 8.20 0.35 10.79
CA SER A 174 7.63 -0.72 9.98
C SER A 174 8.11 -2.08 10.45
N TYR A 175 7.41 -3.14 10.05
CA TYR A 175 7.78 -4.52 10.36
C TYR A 175 9.22 -4.90 9.96
N SER A 176 9.78 -4.22 8.96
CA SER A 176 11.10 -4.56 8.39
C SER A 176 12.28 -3.85 9.06
N ARG A 177 12.04 -3.00 10.06
CA ARG A 177 13.06 -2.18 10.73
C ARG A 177 13.48 -2.77 12.07
#